data_AF-A0A285Z522-F1
#
_entry.id   AF-A0A285Z522-F1
#
_cell.length_a   1.000
_cell.length_b   1.000
_cell.length_c   1.000
_cell.angle_alpha   90.00
_cell.angle_beta   90.00
_cell.angle_gamma   90.00
#
_symmetry.space_group_name_H-M   'P 1'
#
loop_
_entity.id
_entity.type
_entity.pdbx_description
1 polymer ?
#
loop_
_entity_poly.entity_id
_entity_poly.type
_entity_poly.pdbx_seq_one_letter_code
_entity_poly.pdbx_strand_id
1 'polypeptide(L)'
;MPYEIPTLPALIARTEADFERNAPDALRRSDAKVAARALSGTAFELYGYLRWIALQSSPATCGDEMLRRWAQWRLEGGPNDATAAKGSAVVTGSNGALVDVGVVYQSSDGRRYAVTETAVIVGGSATLKLAAEAVGASGNIEAGSLTATRPVLGVNSTAVISNGGIVGGTDQEETEPLRARVQAAFKNPSKVGNGDDFVEWALEIPGVTRAWALPRWMGPGTFGLAFVRDGDPDFIPTQAQVDEMQAHLEKKRPVTAEVYALAPARRPINFNMRLVPDSTALRESVSAALADLILEEGGPGQVLRISHIRAAISNTPAEEDYVMSQPASDVMLAANEVGVLGTMSWLNTLLLEDGKQLATEDGFALLTE
;
A
#
# COMPACT_ATOMS: atom_id res chain seq x y z
N MET A 1 -37.24 0.88 1.14
CA MET A 1 -37.35 2.35 1.05
C MET A 1 -36.40 2.95 2.08
N PRO A 2 -35.57 3.94 1.74
CA PRO A 2 -34.72 4.61 2.71
C PRO A 2 -35.59 5.36 3.73
N TYR A 3 -35.31 5.17 5.02
CA TYR A 3 -35.95 5.93 6.09
C TYR A 3 -35.24 7.27 6.22
N GLU A 4 -35.95 8.36 5.97
CA GLU A 4 -35.41 9.71 6.15
C GLU A 4 -35.54 10.12 7.62
N ILE A 5 -34.40 10.45 8.24
CA ILE A 5 -34.38 10.95 9.61
C ILE A 5 -34.90 12.39 9.60
N PRO A 6 -35.98 12.70 10.34
CA PRO A 6 -36.53 14.05 10.37
C PRO A 6 -35.50 15.07 10.86
N THR A 7 -35.51 16.26 10.24
CA THR A 7 -34.68 17.37 10.71
C THR A 7 -35.22 17.95 12.02
N LEU A 8 -34.37 18.59 12.81
CA LEU A 8 -34.80 19.22 14.07
C LEU A 8 -35.98 20.21 13.89
N PRO A 9 -36.00 21.10 12.87
CA PRO A 9 -37.16 21.95 12.62
C PRO A 9 -38.44 21.17 12.32
N ALA A 10 -38.35 20.04 11.60
CA ALA A 10 -39.51 19.20 11.30
C ALA A 10 -40.05 18.51 12.57
N LEU A 11 -39.17 18.06 13.47
CA LEU A 11 -39.57 17.50 14.76
C LEU A 11 -40.24 18.54 15.67
N ILE A 12 -39.70 19.76 15.70
CA ILE A 12 -40.29 20.88 16.45
C ILE A 12 -41.69 21.18 15.91
N ALA A 13 -41.85 21.34 14.59
CA ALA A 13 -43.14 21.63 13.98
C ALA A 13 -44.17 20.53 14.24
N ARG A 14 -43.76 19.26 14.15
CA ARG A 14 -44.62 18.11 14.45
C ARG A 14 -45.08 18.10 15.91
N THR A 15 -44.15 18.28 16.85
CA THR A 15 -44.46 18.26 18.28
C THR A 15 -45.29 19.48 18.69
N GLU A 16 -44.99 20.67 18.14
CA GLU A 16 -45.80 21.87 18.34
C GLU A 16 -47.24 21.66 17.84
N ALA A 17 -47.42 21.06 16.65
CA ALA A 17 -48.76 20.74 16.12
C ALA A 17 -49.54 19.76 17.02
N ASP A 18 -48.87 18.76 17.59
CA ASP A 18 -49.49 17.81 18.52
C ASP A 18 -49.93 18.48 19.84
N PHE A 19 -49.16 19.45 20.34
CA PHE A 19 -49.57 20.26 21.49
C PHE A 19 -50.73 21.20 21.16
N GLU A 20 -50.66 21.92 20.04
CA GLU A 20 -51.70 22.86 19.59
C GLU A 20 -53.04 22.15 19.33
N ARG A 21 -53.02 20.89 18.85
CA ARG A 21 -54.22 20.07 18.70
C ARG A 21 -54.96 19.83 20.02
N ASN A 22 -54.24 19.73 21.13
CA ASN A 22 -54.82 19.46 22.45
C ASN A 22 -55.05 20.76 23.27
N ALA A 23 -54.56 21.90 22.80
CA ALA A 23 -54.67 23.20 23.47
C ALA A 23 -54.71 24.36 22.44
N PRO A 24 -55.86 24.59 21.77
CA PRO A 24 -55.97 25.54 20.66
C PRO A 24 -55.78 27.02 21.07
N ASP A 25 -56.02 27.37 22.33
CA ASP A 25 -55.89 28.74 22.86
C ASP A 25 -54.49 29.05 23.44
N ALA A 26 -53.49 28.23 23.12
CA ALA A 26 -52.14 28.40 23.65
C ALA A 26 -51.48 29.72 23.19
N LEU A 27 -50.93 30.48 24.14
CA LEU A 27 -50.19 31.71 23.87
C LEU A 27 -48.95 31.46 22.99
N ARG A 28 -48.57 32.47 22.21
CA ARG A 28 -47.38 32.44 21.31
C ARG A 28 -46.07 32.08 22.04
N ARG A 29 -45.96 32.36 23.34
CA ARG A 29 -44.82 32.01 24.21
C ARG A 29 -45.30 31.19 25.41
N SER A 30 -45.82 30.00 25.16
CA SER A 30 -46.28 29.08 26.20
C SER A 30 -45.18 28.10 26.61
N ASP A 31 -45.27 27.58 27.83
CA ASP A 31 -44.41 26.49 28.33
C ASP A 31 -44.50 25.25 27.44
N ALA A 32 -45.65 25.03 26.79
CA ALA A 32 -45.83 23.96 25.81
C ALA A 32 -44.86 24.07 24.61
N LYS A 33 -44.55 25.29 24.13
CA LYS A 33 -43.55 25.46 23.05
C LYS A 33 -42.13 25.22 23.53
N VAL A 34 -41.83 25.54 24.80
CA VAL A 34 -40.54 25.21 25.42
C VAL A 34 -40.40 23.69 25.55
N ALA A 35 -41.44 23.02 26.04
CA ALA A 35 -41.48 21.55 26.16
C ALA A 35 -41.39 20.87 24.78
N ALA A 36 -42.10 21.38 23.76
CA ALA A 36 -42.04 20.85 22.40
C ALA A 36 -40.61 20.88 21.82
N ARG A 37 -39.89 21.99 22.03
CA ARG A 37 -38.50 22.12 21.61
C ARG A 37 -37.56 21.21 22.39
N ALA A 38 -37.74 21.11 23.70
CA ALA A 38 -36.95 20.21 24.54
C ALA A 38 -37.12 18.74 24.11
N LEU A 39 -38.37 18.28 23.97
CA LEU A 39 -38.69 16.92 23.53
C LEU A 39 -38.18 16.63 22.12
N SER A 40 -38.31 17.60 21.20
CA SER A 40 -37.80 17.47 19.84
C SER A 40 -36.27 17.40 19.81
N GLY A 41 -35.59 18.16 20.67
CA GLY A 41 -34.14 18.08 20.85
C GLY A 41 -33.70 16.70 21.32
N THR A 42 -34.35 16.16 22.37
CA THR A 42 -34.08 14.80 22.84
C THR A 42 -34.34 13.74 21.76
N ALA A 43 -35.46 13.84 21.04
CA ALA A 43 -35.76 12.91 19.95
C ALA A 43 -34.72 12.98 18.82
N PHE A 44 -34.25 14.19 18.48
CA PHE A 44 -33.21 14.39 17.47
C PHE A 44 -31.88 13.75 17.89
N GLU A 45 -31.46 13.92 19.14
CA GLU A 45 -30.27 13.25 19.69
C GLU A 45 -30.41 11.73 19.67
N LEU A 46 -31.57 11.19 20.07
CA LEU A 46 -31.84 9.76 20.01
C LEU A 46 -31.78 9.21 18.58
N TYR A 47 -32.37 9.89 17.60
CA TYR A 47 -32.24 9.50 16.19
C TYR A 47 -30.80 9.54 15.70
N GLY A 48 -30.02 10.56 16.11
CA GLY A 48 -28.60 10.66 15.81
C GLY A 48 -27.80 9.48 16.38
N TYR A 49 -28.05 9.12 17.64
CA TYR A 49 -27.41 7.99 18.30
C TYR A 49 -27.78 6.64 17.65
N LEU A 50 -29.06 6.43 17.33
CA LEU A 50 -29.51 5.22 16.61
C LEU A 50 -28.89 5.10 15.22
N ARG A 51 -28.77 6.22 14.49
CA ARG A 51 -28.05 6.24 13.20
C ARG A 51 -26.59 5.85 13.38
N TRP A 52 -25.93 6.38 14.41
CA TRP A 52 -24.55 6.03 14.70
C TRP A 52 -24.41 4.52 15.00
N ILE A 53 -25.27 3.95 15.86
CA ILE A 53 -25.29 2.50 16.14
C ILE A 53 -25.48 1.70 14.84
N ALA A 54 -26.43 2.08 14.00
CA ALA A 54 -26.69 1.41 12.73
C ALA A 54 -25.46 1.43 11.82
N LEU A 55 -24.74 2.56 11.74
CA LEU A 55 -23.50 2.66 10.98
C LEU A 55 -22.39 1.79 11.58
N GLN A 56 -22.30 1.66 12.91
CA GLN A 56 -21.32 0.79 13.56
C GLN A 56 -21.63 -0.71 13.42
N SER A 57 -22.87 -1.08 13.10
CA SER A 57 -23.32 -2.49 13.04
C SER A 57 -22.75 -3.30 11.87
N SER A 58 -22.27 -2.63 10.83
CA SER A 58 -21.74 -3.27 9.62
C SER A 58 -20.27 -2.91 9.41
N PRO A 59 -19.40 -3.89 9.09
CA PRO A 59 -18.01 -3.64 8.70
C PRO A 59 -17.86 -2.67 7.52
N ALA A 60 -18.89 -2.55 6.67
CA ALA A 60 -18.85 -1.65 5.52
C ALA A 60 -18.98 -0.17 5.87
N THR A 61 -19.58 0.15 7.02
CA THR A 61 -19.94 1.53 7.39
C THR A 61 -19.39 1.97 8.73
N CYS A 62 -18.84 1.06 9.53
CA CYS A 62 -18.38 1.35 10.87
C CYS A 62 -17.09 2.18 10.88
N GLY A 63 -16.83 2.86 12.01
CA GLY A 63 -15.58 3.58 12.23
C GLY A 63 -14.40 2.62 12.49
N ASP A 64 -13.20 3.17 12.56
CA ASP A 64 -11.94 2.41 12.74
C ASP A 64 -11.96 1.50 13.99
N GLU A 65 -12.36 2.02 15.16
CA GLU A 65 -12.37 1.24 16.40
C GLU A 65 -13.25 -0.02 16.30
N MET A 66 -14.46 0.14 15.76
CA MET A 66 -15.39 -0.98 15.57
C MET A 66 -14.91 -1.91 14.46
N LEU A 67 -14.31 -1.37 13.40
CA LEU A 67 -13.75 -2.17 12.32
C LEU A 67 -12.62 -3.08 12.82
N ARG A 68 -11.74 -2.57 13.69
CA ARG A 68 -10.68 -3.36 14.33
C ARG A 68 -11.25 -4.50 15.18
N ARG A 69 -12.37 -4.30 15.87
CA ARG A 69 -13.07 -5.38 16.59
C ARG A 69 -13.65 -6.42 15.64
N TRP A 70 -14.29 -6.00 14.55
CA TRP A 70 -14.76 -6.90 13.50
C TRP A 70 -13.61 -7.70 12.89
N ALA A 71 -12.47 -7.05 12.64
CA ALA A 71 -11.26 -7.68 12.15
C ALA A 71 -10.74 -8.74 13.11
N GLN A 72 -10.63 -8.45 14.41
CA GLN A 72 -10.22 -9.42 15.43
C GLN A 72 -11.13 -10.66 15.49
N TRP A 73 -12.43 -10.51 15.21
CA TRP A 73 -13.36 -11.64 15.23
C TRP A 73 -13.37 -12.43 13.92
N ARG A 74 -13.24 -11.75 12.78
CA ARG A 74 -13.39 -12.37 11.46
C ARG A 74 -12.08 -12.90 10.89
N LEU A 75 -10.97 -12.20 11.12
CA LEU A 75 -9.64 -12.50 10.61
C LEU A 75 -8.83 -13.22 11.69
N GLU A 76 -8.17 -14.31 11.32
CA GLU A 76 -7.41 -15.14 12.26
C GLU A 76 -6.23 -14.37 12.89
N GLY A 77 -5.61 -13.45 12.14
CA GLY A 77 -4.53 -12.58 12.61
C GLY A 77 -4.96 -11.17 13.06
N GLY A 78 -6.25 -10.83 12.94
CA GLY A 78 -6.72 -9.47 13.22
C GLY A 78 -6.20 -8.41 12.22
N PRO A 79 -6.09 -7.13 12.62
CA PRO A 79 -5.43 -6.08 11.83
C PRO A 79 -3.91 -6.28 11.81
N ASN A 80 -3.24 -5.90 10.71
CA ASN A 80 -1.78 -5.98 10.64
C ASN A 80 -1.19 -4.83 11.48
N ASP A 81 -0.39 -5.19 12.48
CA ASP A 81 0.31 -4.25 13.36
C ASP A 81 1.59 -3.72 12.73
N ALA A 82 2.05 -2.57 13.21
CA ALA A 82 3.32 -2.01 12.77
C ALA A 82 4.49 -2.92 13.17
N THR A 83 5.36 -3.26 12.20
CA THR A 83 6.54 -4.11 12.43
C THR A 83 7.82 -3.30 12.31
N ALA A 84 8.85 -3.69 13.07
CA ALA A 84 10.18 -3.13 12.93
C ALA A 84 10.93 -3.78 11.76
N ALA A 85 11.65 -2.96 10.99
CA ALA A 85 12.53 -3.44 9.93
C ALA A 85 13.66 -4.31 10.51
N LYS A 86 14.00 -5.38 9.81
CA LYS A 86 15.06 -6.32 10.20
C LYS A 86 16.03 -6.52 9.06
N GLY A 87 17.29 -6.76 9.40
CA GLY A 87 18.32 -7.00 8.40
C GLY A 87 19.66 -7.30 9.02
N SER A 88 20.69 -7.26 8.19
CA SER A 88 22.05 -7.56 8.63
C SER A 88 23.04 -6.50 8.18
N ALA A 89 24.01 -6.21 9.04
CA ALA A 89 25.14 -5.33 8.72
C ALA A 89 26.46 -6.01 9.08
N VAL A 90 27.51 -5.72 8.34
CA VAL A 90 28.86 -6.21 8.59
C VAL A 90 29.65 -5.16 9.35
N VAL A 91 30.21 -5.56 10.48
CA VAL A 91 31.14 -4.73 11.27
C VAL A 91 32.54 -5.33 11.21
N THR A 92 33.55 -4.48 11.34
CA THR A 92 34.97 -4.89 11.36
C THR A 92 35.60 -4.58 12.71
N GLY A 93 36.66 -5.31 13.07
CA GLY A 93 37.33 -5.10 14.35
C GLY A 93 38.38 -6.15 14.69
N SER A 94 38.84 -6.14 15.93
CA SER A 94 39.79 -7.10 16.47
C SER A 94 39.14 -8.47 16.64
N ASN A 95 39.87 -9.52 16.25
CA ASN A 95 39.42 -10.90 16.41
C ASN A 95 39.14 -11.22 17.89
N GLY A 96 37.98 -11.82 18.17
CA GLY A 96 37.52 -12.12 19.53
C GLY A 96 36.77 -10.98 20.24
N ALA A 97 36.63 -9.81 19.63
CA ALA A 97 35.76 -8.75 20.16
C ALA A 97 34.27 -9.15 20.03
N LEU A 98 33.48 -8.76 21.02
CA LEU A 98 32.05 -9.08 21.12
C LEU A 98 31.22 -7.82 20.85
N VAL A 99 30.16 -7.98 20.07
CA VAL A 99 29.09 -6.99 19.94
C VAL A 99 27.85 -7.58 20.59
N ASP A 100 27.52 -7.07 21.78
CA ASP A 100 26.41 -7.58 22.57
C ASP A 100 25.04 -7.20 21.99
N VAL A 101 24.03 -8.01 22.33
CA VAL A 101 22.62 -7.66 22.13
C VAL A 101 22.29 -6.31 22.76
N GLY A 102 21.52 -5.48 22.05
CA GLY A 102 21.12 -4.14 22.51
C GLY A 102 22.12 -3.02 22.21
N VAL A 103 23.28 -3.31 21.59
CA VAL A 103 24.13 -2.25 21.04
C VAL A 103 23.39 -1.52 19.92
N VAL A 104 23.38 -0.18 19.99
CA VAL A 104 22.64 0.67 19.04
C VAL A 104 23.58 1.28 18.01
N TYR A 105 23.18 1.14 16.75
CA TYR A 105 23.79 1.74 15.58
C TYR A 105 22.84 2.76 14.97
N GLN A 106 23.38 3.89 14.49
CA GLN A 106 22.61 5.00 13.95
C GLN A 106 23.01 5.28 12.50
N SER A 107 22.02 5.49 11.63
CA SER A 107 22.23 5.97 10.26
C SER A 107 22.52 7.48 10.23
N SER A 108 23.08 7.99 9.13
CA SER A 108 23.27 9.44 8.90
C SER A 108 21.99 10.25 9.09
N ASP A 109 20.85 9.65 8.76
CA ASP A 109 19.53 10.32 8.76
C ASP A 109 18.86 10.28 10.14
N GLY A 110 19.57 9.77 11.15
CA GLY A 110 19.11 9.74 12.54
C GLY A 110 18.37 8.46 12.96
N ARG A 111 18.02 7.57 12.03
CA ARG A 111 17.38 6.27 12.30
C ARG A 111 18.28 5.36 13.15
N ARG A 112 17.69 4.62 14.09
CA ARG A 112 18.42 3.76 15.05
C ARG A 112 18.03 2.30 14.91
N TYR A 113 19.04 1.44 15.03
CA TYR A 113 18.92 0.00 14.93
C TYR A 113 19.65 -0.66 16.09
N ALA A 114 19.00 -1.61 16.75
CA ALA A 114 19.57 -2.38 17.84
C ALA A 114 20.01 -3.78 17.38
N VAL A 115 21.14 -4.25 17.89
CA VAL A 115 21.61 -5.63 17.69
C VAL A 115 20.69 -6.59 18.42
N THR A 116 20.20 -7.60 17.71
CA THR A 116 19.22 -8.60 18.22
C THR A 116 19.88 -9.88 18.73
N GLU A 117 21.11 -10.17 18.30
CA GLU A 117 21.87 -11.35 18.68
C GLU A 117 23.34 -10.97 18.85
N THR A 118 23.97 -11.42 19.93
CA THR A 118 25.40 -11.17 20.18
C THR A 118 26.24 -11.80 19.08
N ALA A 119 27.15 -11.03 18.50
CA ALA A 119 28.06 -11.49 17.45
C ALA A 119 29.52 -11.41 17.92
N VAL A 120 30.32 -12.38 17.49
CA VAL A 120 31.78 -12.41 17.74
C VAL A 120 32.50 -12.10 16.45
N ILE A 121 33.50 -11.21 16.51
CA ILE A 121 34.36 -10.93 15.36
C ILE A 121 35.32 -12.09 15.16
N VAL A 122 35.21 -12.74 14.00
CA VAL A 122 36.06 -13.85 13.57
C VAL A 122 36.68 -13.48 12.22
N GLY A 123 38.02 -13.47 12.14
CA GLY A 123 38.72 -13.12 10.90
C GLY A 123 38.65 -11.64 10.54
N GLY A 124 38.37 -10.76 11.50
CA GLY A 124 38.36 -9.31 11.33
C GLY A 124 37.00 -8.69 10.98
N SER A 125 35.95 -9.51 10.81
CA SER A 125 34.57 -9.05 10.62
C SER A 125 33.53 -9.91 11.35
N ALA A 126 32.33 -9.37 11.52
CA ALA A 126 31.15 -10.09 12.01
C ALA A 126 29.89 -9.59 11.30
N THR A 127 28.94 -10.48 11.07
CA THR A 127 27.58 -10.12 10.61
C THR A 127 26.67 -9.92 11.83
N LEU A 128 26.19 -8.71 11.99
CA LEU A 128 25.23 -8.30 13.02
C LEU A 128 23.81 -8.46 12.50
N LYS A 129 22.92 -9.06 13.28
CA LYS A 129 21.47 -9.02 13.02
C LYS A 129 20.87 -7.81 13.71
N LEU A 130 20.27 -6.90 12.95
CA LEU A 130 19.76 -5.63 13.42
C LEU A 130 18.23 -5.57 13.29
N ALA A 131 17.59 -4.90 14.23
CA ALA A 131 16.19 -4.49 14.15
C ALA A 131 16.06 -2.98 14.40
N ALA A 132 15.18 -2.30 13.67
CA ALA A 132 14.89 -0.88 13.88
C ALA A 132 14.27 -0.66 15.27
N GLU A 133 14.68 0.41 15.98
CA GLU A 133 14.05 0.78 17.26
C GLU A 133 12.63 1.34 17.04
N ALA A 134 12.44 2.08 15.94
CA ALA A 134 11.13 2.54 15.51
C ALA A 134 10.45 1.47 14.64
N VAL A 135 9.21 1.14 14.96
CA VAL A 135 8.33 0.35 14.08
C VAL A 135 7.84 1.20 12.91
N GLY A 136 7.54 0.56 11.79
CA GLY A 136 7.05 1.24 10.59
C GLY A 136 7.99 1.15 9.39
N ALA A 137 7.47 1.53 8.23
CA ALA A 137 8.21 1.55 6.96
C ALA A 137 9.37 2.57 6.97
N SER A 138 9.27 3.59 7.83
CA SER A 138 10.34 4.58 8.03
C SER A 138 11.68 3.97 8.50
N GLY A 139 11.66 2.76 9.06
CA GLY A 139 12.85 2.02 9.47
C GLY A 139 13.56 1.29 8.31
N ASN A 140 13.00 1.26 7.10
CA ASN A 140 13.58 0.52 5.99
C ASN A 140 14.76 1.27 5.35
N ILE A 141 15.89 0.58 5.13
CA ILE A 141 17.09 1.11 4.46
C ILE A 141 17.72 0.04 3.57
N GLU A 142 17.89 0.34 2.29
CA GLU A 142 18.39 -0.62 1.30
C GLU A 142 19.90 -0.86 1.42
N ALA A 143 20.67 0.22 1.56
CA ALA A 143 22.12 0.17 1.71
C ALA A 143 22.63 1.41 2.45
N GLY A 144 23.86 1.33 2.95
CA GLY A 144 24.51 2.45 3.63
C GLY A 144 25.44 2.01 4.75
N SER A 145 25.87 2.98 5.54
CA SER A 145 26.67 2.75 6.75
C SER A 145 25.93 3.21 7.99
N LEU A 146 26.14 2.48 9.08
CA LEU A 146 25.63 2.82 10.40
C LEU A 146 26.81 3.07 11.33
N THR A 147 26.65 3.99 12.26
CA THR A 147 27.66 4.35 13.25
C THR A 147 27.18 3.97 14.65
N ALA A 148 27.99 3.25 15.42
CA ALA A 148 27.67 2.88 16.79
C ALA A 148 27.50 4.13 17.66
N THR A 149 26.35 4.26 18.32
CA THR A 149 26.07 5.39 19.23
C THR A 149 26.96 5.35 20.47
N ARG A 150 27.40 4.14 20.85
CA ARG A 150 28.38 3.91 21.91
C ARG A 150 29.50 3.03 21.35
N PRO A 151 30.78 3.46 21.43
CA PRO A 151 31.88 2.65 20.94
C PRO A 151 31.99 1.34 21.73
N VAL A 152 32.17 0.24 21.02
CA VAL A 152 32.39 -1.10 21.59
C VAL A 152 33.88 -1.42 21.51
N LEU A 153 34.46 -1.92 22.61
CA LEU A 153 35.90 -2.14 22.70
C LEU A 153 36.36 -3.17 21.64
N GLY A 154 37.34 -2.78 20.83
CA GLY A 154 37.90 -3.65 19.80
C GLY A 154 37.05 -3.79 18.54
N VAL A 155 36.00 -2.97 18.38
CA VAL A 155 35.11 -2.97 17.21
C VAL A 155 35.13 -1.59 16.56
N ASN A 156 35.22 -1.53 15.23
CA ASN A 156 35.07 -0.27 14.51
C ASN A 156 33.64 0.23 14.65
N SER A 157 33.48 1.53 14.90
CA SER A 157 32.15 2.13 15.09
C SER A 157 31.28 2.06 13.84
N THR A 158 31.88 1.93 12.65
CA THR A 158 31.15 1.85 11.38
C THR A 158 30.79 0.41 11.04
N ALA A 159 29.50 0.16 10.86
CA ALA A 159 28.95 -1.06 10.25
C ALA A 159 28.41 -0.74 8.85
N VAL A 160 28.56 -1.65 7.90
CA VAL A 160 28.06 -1.50 6.52
C VAL A 160 26.87 -2.43 6.32
N ILE A 161 25.75 -1.91 5.83
CA ILE A 161 24.54 -2.69 5.58
C ILE A 161 24.81 -3.71 4.48
N SER A 162 24.35 -4.95 4.67
CA SER A 162 24.52 -6.03 3.68
C SER A 162 23.63 -5.80 2.46
N ASN A 163 23.91 -6.49 1.34
CA ASN A 163 23.21 -6.33 0.05
C ASN A 163 21.69 -6.66 0.06
N GLY A 164 21.12 -7.04 1.21
CA GLY A 164 19.68 -7.27 1.41
C GLY A 164 18.98 -6.20 2.25
N GLY A 165 19.70 -5.14 2.66
CA GLY A 165 19.15 -4.05 3.44
C GLY A 165 18.70 -4.43 4.86
N ILE A 166 18.11 -3.44 5.53
CA ILE A 166 17.26 -3.61 6.71
C ILE A 166 15.85 -3.25 6.24
N VAL A 167 15.02 -4.27 6.05
CA VAL A 167 13.72 -4.16 5.37
C VAL A 167 12.63 -4.89 6.14
N GLY A 168 11.38 -4.84 5.66
CA GLY A 168 10.26 -5.53 6.29
C GLY A 168 9.62 -4.78 7.46
N GLY A 169 10.01 -3.53 7.69
CA GLY A 169 9.28 -2.62 8.56
C GLY A 169 8.01 -2.16 7.86
N THR A 170 6.88 -2.23 8.55
CA THR A 170 5.57 -1.92 7.96
C THR A 170 4.79 -1.05 8.90
N ASP A 171 4.09 -0.06 8.36
CA ASP A 171 3.23 0.80 9.17
C ASP A 171 1.98 0.04 9.64
N GLN A 172 1.29 0.64 10.60
CA GLN A 172 -0.01 0.12 11.02
C GLN A 172 -0.96 0.11 9.82
N GLU A 173 -1.69 -1.00 9.64
CA GLU A 173 -2.68 -1.08 8.58
C GLU A 173 -3.72 0.04 8.67
N GLU A 174 -3.93 0.70 7.53
CA GLU A 174 -4.91 1.77 7.40
C GLU A 174 -6.35 1.24 7.42
N THR A 175 -7.29 2.14 7.74
CA THR A 175 -8.71 1.78 7.95
C THR A 175 -9.37 1.17 6.72
N GLU A 176 -9.16 1.77 5.53
CA GLU A 176 -9.86 1.34 4.31
C GLU A 176 -9.30 0.03 3.71
N PRO A 177 -7.97 -0.20 3.66
CA PRO A 177 -7.42 -1.52 3.36
C PRO A 177 -7.91 -2.62 4.31
N LEU A 178 -7.92 -2.34 5.63
CA LEU A 178 -8.48 -3.27 6.62
C LEU A 178 -9.96 -3.57 6.33
N ARG A 179 -10.74 -2.54 5.97
CA ARG A 179 -12.15 -2.69 5.64
C ARG A 179 -12.36 -3.60 4.44
N ALA A 180 -11.58 -3.40 3.38
CA ALA A 180 -11.63 -4.24 2.19
C ALA A 180 -11.33 -5.70 2.54
N ARG A 181 -10.30 -5.96 3.35
CA ARG A 181 -9.94 -7.33 3.78
C ARG A 181 -11.03 -7.98 4.64
N VAL A 182 -11.60 -7.25 5.60
CA VAL A 182 -12.71 -7.76 6.42
C VAL A 182 -13.92 -8.10 5.55
N GLN A 183 -14.29 -7.23 4.61
CA GLN A 183 -15.39 -7.51 3.68
C GLN A 183 -15.10 -8.72 2.78
N ALA A 184 -13.88 -8.85 2.27
CA ALA A 184 -13.46 -10.00 1.47
C ALA A 184 -13.57 -11.30 2.25
N ALA A 185 -13.11 -11.32 3.51
CA ALA A 185 -13.24 -12.47 4.39
C ALA A 185 -14.71 -12.83 4.63
N PHE A 186 -15.62 -11.87 4.81
CA PHE A 186 -17.07 -12.17 4.91
C PHE A 186 -17.66 -12.77 3.62
N LYS A 187 -17.16 -12.37 2.44
CA LYS A 187 -17.58 -12.94 1.16
C LYS A 187 -17.00 -14.34 0.91
N ASN A 188 -15.85 -14.66 1.51
CA ASN A 188 -15.19 -15.95 1.39
C ASN A 188 -15.16 -16.72 2.74
N PRO A 189 -16.29 -17.28 3.19
CA PRO A 189 -16.36 -17.99 4.48
C PRO A 189 -15.65 -19.35 4.48
N SER A 190 -15.48 -19.98 3.31
CA SER A 190 -15.02 -21.36 3.19
C SER A 190 -13.58 -21.43 2.70
N LYS A 191 -12.64 -21.76 3.60
CA LYS A 191 -11.22 -21.91 3.31
C LYS A 191 -10.88 -23.31 2.80
N VAL A 192 -11.21 -23.60 1.55
CA VAL A 192 -11.02 -24.94 0.93
C VAL A 192 -9.75 -25.00 0.07
N GLY A 193 -9.00 -23.91 -0.02
CA GLY A 193 -7.81 -23.80 -0.86
C GLY A 193 -8.15 -23.39 -2.30
N ASN A 194 -9.12 -22.49 -2.48
CA ASN A 194 -9.29 -21.80 -3.75
C ASN A 194 -8.22 -20.69 -3.89
N GLY A 195 -8.12 -20.07 -5.08
CA GLY A 195 -7.11 -19.02 -5.28
C GLY A 195 -7.24 -17.82 -4.33
N ASP A 196 -8.48 -17.43 -4.02
CA ASP A 196 -8.76 -16.32 -3.11
C ASP A 196 -8.31 -16.61 -1.67
N ASP A 197 -8.32 -17.88 -1.25
CA ASP A 197 -7.84 -18.31 0.06
C ASP A 197 -6.34 -18.05 0.20
N PHE A 198 -5.55 -18.42 -0.82
CA PHE A 198 -4.10 -18.19 -0.81
C PHE A 198 -3.75 -16.71 -0.83
N VAL A 199 -4.51 -15.90 -1.59
CA VAL A 199 -4.34 -14.44 -1.59
C VAL A 199 -4.67 -13.85 -0.22
N GLU A 200 -5.76 -14.28 0.42
CA GLU A 200 -6.11 -13.83 1.77
C GLU A 200 -5.02 -14.19 2.79
N TRP A 201 -4.52 -15.43 2.76
CA TRP A 201 -3.44 -15.88 3.64
C TRP A 201 -2.15 -15.10 3.44
N ALA A 202 -1.86 -14.70 2.20
CA ALA A 202 -0.69 -13.88 1.89
C ALA A 202 -0.79 -12.49 2.54
N LEU A 203 -1.96 -11.86 2.46
CA LEU A 203 -2.22 -10.51 2.98
C LEU A 203 -2.24 -10.44 4.52
N GLU A 204 -2.31 -11.58 5.21
CA GLU A 204 -2.14 -11.66 6.66
C GLU A 204 -0.69 -11.35 7.08
N ILE A 205 0.29 -11.53 6.20
CA ILE A 205 1.69 -11.22 6.53
C ILE A 205 1.88 -9.71 6.47
N PRO A 206 2.32 -9.05 7.57
CA PRO A 206 2.52 -7.61 7.59
C PRO A 206 3.43 -7.14 6.47
N GLY A 207 2.94 -6.18 5.68
CA GLY A 207 3.63 -5.53 4.57
C GLY A 207 3.49 -6.21 3.21
N VAL A 208 2.80 -7.35 3.13
CA VAL A 208 2.33 -7.84 1.83
C VAL A 208 1.14 -6.97 1.42
N THR A 209 1.30 -6.26 0.30
CA THR A 209 0.30 -5.30 -0.19
C THR A 209 -0.57 -5.89 -1.28
N ARG A 210 0.01 -6.72 -2.16
CA ARG A 210 -0.69 -7.40 -3.24
C ARG A 210 -0.18 -8.82 -3.39
N ALA A 211 -1.08 -9.74 -3.73
CA ALA A 211 -0.76 -11.13 -3.97
C ALA A 211 -1.65 -11.70 -5.08
N TRP A 212 -1.09 -12.66 -5.84
CA TRP A 212 -1.75 -13.28 -6.98
C TRP A 212 -1.61 -14.79 -6.93
N ALA A 213 -2.76 -15.44 -7.04
CA ALA A 213 -2.93 -16.86 -7.13
C ALA A 213 -2.51 -17.40 -8.51
N LEU A 214 -1.55 -18.32 -8.55
CA LEU A 214 -1.04 -18.97 -9.76
C LEU A 214 -1.41 -20.46 -9.75
N PRO A 215 -2.61 -20.83 -10.23
CA PRO A 215 -3.04 -22.22 -10.19
C PRO A 215 -2.21 -23.09 -11.13
N ARG A 216 -1.91 -24.33 -10.71
CA ARG A 216 -1.19 -25.34 -11.51
C ARG A 216 0.21 -24.92 -11.97
N TRP A 217 0.92 -24.16 -11.14
CA TRP A 217 2.24 -23.59 -11.47
C TRP A 217 3.25 -24.63 -11.98
N MET A 218 3.37 -25.77 -11.31
CA MET A 218 4.24 -26.90 -11.68
C MET A 218 3.42 -28.12 -12.14
N GLY A 219 2.17 -27.91 -12.56
CA GLY A 219 1.24 -28.97 -12.96
C GLY A 219 0.11 -29.22 -11.96
N PRO A 220 -0.72 -30.26 -12.19
CA PRO A 220 -1.87 -30.57 -11.34
C PRO A 220 -1.46 -30.82 -9.87
N GLY A 221 -2.22 -30.28 -8.92
CA GLY A 221 -1.95 -30.42 -7.49
C GLY A 221 -0.98 -29.39 -6.91
N THR A 222 -0.39 -28.55 -7.76
CA THR A 222 0.52 -27.48 -7.33
C THR A 222 -0.14 -26.11 -7.40
N PHE A 223 0.25 -25.23 -6.48
CA PHE A 223 -0.26 -23.87 -6.38
C PHE A 223 0.89 -22.89 -6.18
N GLY A 224 1.06 -21.94 -7.09
CA GLY A 224 2.00 -20.84 -6.93
C GLY A 224 1.30 -19.62 -6.33
N LEU A 225 2.04 -18.83 -5.57
CA LEU A 225 1.61 -17.52 -5.09
C LEU A 225 2.73 -16.52 -5.33
N ALA A 226 2.46 -15.52 -6.17
CA ALA A 226 3.32 -14.36 -6.30
C ALA A 226 2.82 -13.24 -5.38
N PHE A 227 3.72 -12.53 -4.72
CA PHE A 227 3.35 -11.41 -3.84
C PHE A 227 4.37 -10.29 -3.89
N VAL A 228 3.94 -9.09 -3.51
CA VAL A 228 4.77 -7.88 -3.46
C VAL A 228 4.54 -7.10 -2.17
N ARG A 229 5.48 -6.21 -1.87
CA ARG A 229 5.53 -5.38 -0.67
C ARG A 229 5.76 -3.92 -1.04
N ASP A 230 4.74 -3.25 -1.55
CA ASP A 230 4.86 -1.91 -2.15
C ASP A 230 5.36 -0.82 -1.16
N GLY A 231 5.33 -1.08 0.15
CA GLY A 231 5.87 -0.19 1.19
C GLY A 231 7.36 -0.37 1.48
N ASP A 232 8.00 -1.42 0.95
CA ASP A 232 9.45 -1.61 1.05
C ASP A 232 10.16 -0.81 -0.06
N PRO A 233 11.45 -0.41 0.11
CA PRO A 233 12.20 0.33 -0.92
C PRO A 233 12.26 -0.40 -2.27
N ASP A 234 12.41 -1.72 -2.22
CA ASP A 234 12.13 -2.61 -3.34
C ASP A 234 10.85 -3.38 -3.02
N PHE A 235 9.82 -3.21 -3.86
CA PHE A 235 8.55 -3.91 -3.70
C PHE A 235 8.62 -5.41 -4.02
N ILE A 236 9.69 -5.87 -4.70
CA ILE A 236 9.96 -7.28 -4.94
C ILE A 236 10.51 -7.89 -3.66
N PRO A 237 9.87 -8.95 -3.12
CA PRO A 237 10.30 -9.54 -1.86
C PRO A 237 11.68 -10.20 -1.99
N THR A 238 12.48 -10.03 -0.94
CA THR A 238 13.76 -10.72 -0.77
C THR A 238 13.56 -12.22 -0.50
N GLN A 239 14.60 -13.03 -0.69
CA GLN A 239 14.51 -14.49 -0.44
C GLN A 239 14.05 -14.81 1.00
N ALA A 240 14.50 -14.04 1.99
CA ALA A 240 14.08 -14.23 3.38
C ALA A 240 12.57 -14.02 3.58
N GLN A 241 11.98 -13.04 2.88
CA GLN A 241 10.54 -12.77 2.91
C GLN A 241 9.76 -13.85 2.14
N VAL A 242 10.32 -14.38 1.05
CA VAL A 242 9.74 -15.54 0.33
C VAL A 242 9.73 -16.78 1.22
N ASP A 243 10.80 -17.05 1.96
CA ASP A 243 10.88 -18.18 2.89
C ASP A 243 9.88 -18.04 4.05
N GLU A 244 9.68 -16.82 4.56
CA GLU A 244 8.66 -16.51 5.56
C GLU A 244 7.25 -16.78 5.03
N MET A 245 6.94 -16.29 3.82
CA MET A 245 5.67 -16.56 3.14
C MET A 245 5.46 -18.07 2.91
N GLN A 246 6.48 -18.79 2.45
CA GLN A 246 6.41 -20.23 2.25
C GLN A 246 6.04 -20.94 3.56
N ALA A 247 6.71 -20.60 4.67
CA ALA A 247 6.43 -21.20 5.97
C ALA A 247 5.01 -20.88 6.49
N HIS A 248 4.45 -19.73 6.13
CA HIS A 248 3.07 -19.37 6.44
C HIS A 248 2.06 -20.19 5.64
N LEU A 249 2.24 -20.26 4.32
CA LEU A 249 1.39 -21.06 3.43
C LEU A 249 1.38 -22.54 3.80
N GLU A 250 2.54 -23.09 4.19
CA GLU A 250 2.66 -24.49 4.59
C GLU A 250 1.83 -24.87 5.82
N LYS A 251 1.57 -23.92 6.72
CA LYS A 251 0.70 -24.13 7.89
C LYS A 251 -0.79 -24.15 7.53
N LYS A 252 -1.16 -23.47 6.44
CA LYS A 252 -2.57 -23.25 6.06
C LYS A 252 -3.04 -24.11 4.88
N ARG A 253 -2.11 -24.59 4.05
CA ARG A 253 -2.44 -25.30 2.82
C ARG A 253 -3.33 -26.53 3.09
N PRO A 254 -4.23 -26.87 2.16
CA PRO A 254 -4.87 -28.18 2.17
C PRO A 254 -3.83 -29.29 2.11
N VAL A 255 -4.07 -30.40 2.81
CA VAL A 255 -3.14 -31.54 2.92
C VAL A 255 -2.71 -32.10 1.56
N THR A 256 -3.57 -31.97 0.54
CA THR A 256 -3.37 -32.53 -0.80
C THR A 256 -2.69 -31.58 -1.79
N ALA A 257 -2.40 -30.33 -1.40
CA ALA A 257 -1.82 -29.33 -2.28
C ALA A 257 -0.36 -29.05 -1.95
N GLU A 258 0.47 -28.92 -2.97
CA GLU A 258 1.84 -28.41 -2.85
C GLU A 258 1.84 -26.92 -3.20
N VAL A 259 2.42 -26.09 -2.33
CA VAL A 259 2.38 -24.62 -2.45
C VAL A 259 3.77 -24.04 -2.66
N TYR A 260 3.86 -22.97 -3.45
CA TYR A 260 5.11 -22.28 -3.75
C TYR A 260 4.93 -20.77 -3.65
N ALA A 261 5.61 -20.14 -2.70
CA ALA A 261 5.76 -18.69 -2.64
C ALA A 261 6.85 -18.25 -3.63
N LEU A 262 6.57 -17.20 -4.40
CA LEU A 262 7.44 -16.72 -5.47
C LEU A 262 7.60 -15.20 -5.39
N ALA A 263 8.83 -14.73 -5.63
CA ALA A 263 9.06 -13.34 -5.99
C ALA A 263 8.72 -13.17 -7.49
N PRO A 264 7.84 -12.21 -7.85
CA PRO A 264 7.54 -11.95 -9.25
C PRO A 264 8.72 -11.32 -9.98
N ALA A 265 8.84 -11.59 -11.28
CA ALA A 265 9.79 -10.93 -12.15
C ALA A 265 9.27 -9.56 -12.59
N ARG A 266 10.15 -8.56 -12.65
CA ARG A 266 9.81 -7.22 -13.13
C ARG A 266 9.67 -7.24 -14.65
N ARG A 267 8.55 -6.72 -15.16
CA ARG A 267 8.39 -6.45 -16.59
C ARG A 267 8.24 -4.96 -16.85
N PRO A 268 9.30 -4.29 -17.35
CA PRO A 268 9.22 -2.87 -17.67
C PRO A 268 8.32 -2.63 -18.88
N ILE A 269 7.36 -1.73 -18.73
CA ILE A 269 6.46 -1.27 -19.81
C ILE A 269 6.96 0.09 -20.27
N ASN A 270 7.60 0.11 -21.44
CA ASN A 270 8.16 1.33 -22.00
C ASN A 270 7.07 2.10 -22.75
N PHE A 271 7.11 3.42 -22.60
CA PHE A 271 6.19 4.31 -23.30
C PHE A 271 6.96 5.28 -24.17
N ASN A 272 6.43 5.51 -25.36
CA ASN A 272 6.98 6.48 -26.29
C ASN A 272 5.85 7.35 -26.83
N MET A 273 5.75 8.59 -26.37
CA MET A 273 4.61 9.46 -26.66
C MET A 273 4.95 10.95 -26.75
N ARG A 274 4.09 11.71 -27.40
CA ARG A 274 4.07 13.17 -27.44
C ARG A 274 2.81 13.67 -26.75
N LEU A 275 2.94 14.69 -25.92
CA LEU A 275 1.81 15.37 -25.28
C LEU A 275 1.60 16.76 -25.87
N VAL A 276 0.37 17.25 -25.83
CA VAL A 276 -0.03 18.60 -26.20
C VAL A 276 -0.94 19.14 -25.08
N PRO A 277 -0.59 20.26 -24.42
CA PRO A 277 0.71 20.94 -24.46
C PRO A 277 1.84 20.11 -23.82
N ASP A 278 3.04 20.22 -24.36
CA ASP A 278 4.21 19.53 -23.80
C ASP A 278 4.81 20.32 -22.63
N SER A 279 4.51 19.91 -21.40
CA SER A 279 5.03 20.54 -20.18
C SER A 279 5.56 19.52 -19.19
N THR A 280 6.55 19.91 -18.38
CA THR A 280 7.11 19.05 -17.32
C THR A 280 6.03 18.58 -16.34
N ALA A 281 5.15 19.48 -15.92
CA ALA A 281 4.06 19.15 -15.00
C ALA A 281 3.08 18.12 -15.60
N LEU A 282 2.77 18.23 -16.90
CA LEU A 282 1.91 17.24 -17.56
C LEU A 282 2.61 15.89 -17.73
N ARG A 283 3.89 15.89 -18.13
CA ARG A 283 4.69 14.67 -18.23
C ARG A 283 4.76 13.91 -16.90
N GLU A 284 4.95 14.62 -15.79
CA GLU A 284 4.94 14.05 -14.44
C GLU A 284 3.55 13.49 -14.09
N SER A 285 2.49 14.25 -14.36
CA SER A 285 1.11 13.83 -14.06
C SER A 285 0.70 12.59 -14.86
N VAL A 286 1.05 12.53 -16.16
CA VAL A 286 0.81 11.36 -17.03
C VAL A 286 1.63 10.16 -16.57
N SER A 287 2.89 10.37 -16.18
CA SER A 287 3.75 9.29 -15.67
C SER A 287 3.18 8.70 -14.37
N ALA A 288 2.66 9.54 -13.48
CA ALA A 288 1.98 9.11 -12.26
C ALA A 288 0.69 8.33 -12.57
N ALA A 289 -0.17 8.85 -13.46
CA ALA A 289 -1.39 8.16 -13.86
C ALA A 289 -1.13 6.78 -14.50
N LEU A 290 -0.07 6.66 -15.30
CA LEU A 290 0.35 5.38 -15.87
C LEU A 290 0.94 4.44 -14.81
N ALA A 291 1.71 4.96 -13.85
CA ALA A 291 2.21 4.18 -12.73
C ALA A 291 1.05 3.61 -11.89
N ASP A 292 0.04 4.42 -11.60
CA ASP A 292 -1.16 4.01 -10.88
C ASP A 292 -1.94 2.94 -11.65
N LEU A 293 -2.14 3.12 -12.96
CA LEU A 293 -2.78 2.10 -13.79
C LEU A 293 -2.01 0.77 -13.77
N ILE A 294 -0.68 0.82 -13.87
CA ILE A 294 0.17 -0.38 -13.82
C ILE A 294 0.11 -1.03 -12.42
N LEU A 295 -0.01 -0.23 -11.36
CA LEU A 295 -0.17 -0.73 -10.01
C LEU A 295 -1.50 -1.50 -9.86
N GLU A 296 -2.57 -1.00 -10.46
CA GLU A 296 -3.92 -1.60 -10.41
C GLU A 296 -4.07 -2.82 -11.33
N GLU A 297 -3.62 -2.75 -12.58
CA GLU A 297 -3.89 -3.76 -13.61
C GLU A 297 -2.67 -4.60 -14.00
N GLY A 298 -1.46 -4.22 -13.59
CA GLY A 298 -0.19 -4.84 -13.98
C GLY A 298 0.18 -6.12 -13.22
N GLY A 299 -0.80 -6.92 -12.82
CA GLY A 299 -0.57 -8.17 -12.09
C GLY A 299 -0.11 -9.35 -12.97
N PRO A 300 0.46 -10.41 -12.37
CA PRO A 300 0.79 -11.65 -13.06
C PRO A 300 -0.38 -12.28 -13.82
N GLY A 301 -0.12 -12.68 -15.06
CA GLY A 301 -1.10 -13.26 -15.97
C GLY A 301 -2.19 -12.28 -16.47
N GLN A 302 -2.12 -10.99 -16.11
CA GLN A 302 -3.07 -9.98 -16.56
C GLN A 302 -2.68 -9.39 -17.92
N VAL A 303 -3.67 -8.79 -18.58
CA VAL A 303 -3.48 -8.07 -19.84
C VAL A 303 -3.72 -6.60 -19.59
N LEU A 304 -2.67 -5.80 -19.69
CA LEU A 304 -2.78 -4.35 -19.66
C LEU A 304 -3.31 -3.89 -21.02
N ARG A 305 -4.57 -3.45 -21.03
CA ARG A 305 -5.27 -3.09 -22.27
C ARG A 305 -4.84 -1.72 -22.75
N ILE A 306 -4.59 -1.61 -24.06
CA ILE A 306 -4.21 -0.32 -24.66
C ILE A 306 -5.30 0.74 -24.48
N SER A 307 -6.57 0.34 -24.44
CA SER A 307 -7.69 1.26 -24.20
C SER A 307 -7.63 1.89 -22.82
N HIS A 308 -7.20 1.16 -21.79
CA HIS A 308 -7.10 1.69 -20.42
C HIS A 308 -5.88 2.60 -20.28
N ILE A 309 -4.75 2.22 -20.89
CA ILE A 309 -3.56 3.09 -21.00
C ILE A 309 -3.94 4.43 -21.63
N ARG A 310 -4.64 4.37 -22.77
CA ARG A 310 -5.12 5.56 -23.49
C ARG A 310 -6.06 6.42 -22.64
N ALA A 311 -6.98 5.78 -21.91
CA ALA A 311 -7.89 6.47 -21.02
C ALA A 311 -7.18 7.14 -19.83
N ALA A 312 -6.17 6.48 -19.25
CA ALA A 312 -5.38 7.05 -18.16
C ALA A 312 -4.66 8.34 -18.60
N ILE A 313 -4.11 8.36 -19.82
CA ILE A 313 -3.50 9.57 -20.40
C ILE A 313 -4.58 10.63 -20.63
N SER A 314 -5.67 10.31 -21.33
CA SER A 314 -6.73 11.29 -21.66
C SER A 314 -7.50 11.85 -20.47
N ASN A 315 -7.54 11.13 -19.35
CA ASN A 315 -8.18 11.61 -18.13
C ASN A 315 -7.24 12.51 -17.29
N THR A 316 -5.98 12.69 -17.71
CA THR A 316 -5.04 13.54 -16.99
C THR A 316 -5.43 15.01 -17.17
N PRO A 317 -5.59 15.78 -16.08
CA PRO A 317 -5.93 17.20 -16.18
C PRO A 317 -4.91 17.98 -17.00
N ALA A 318 -5.40 18.92 -17.81
CA ALA A 318 -4.60 19.75 -18.73
C ALA A 318 -3.99 19.03 -19.94
N GLU A 319 -4.36 17.77 -20.18
CA GLU A 319 -4.13 17.09 -21.45
C GLU A 319 -5.15 17.59 -22.50
N GLU A 320 -4.66 17.95 -23.70
CA GLU A 320 -5.53 18.32 -24.85
C GLU A 320 -5.48 17.27 -25.96
N ASP A 321 -4.27 16.81 -26.32
CA ASP A 321 -4.06 15.71 -27.27
C ASP A 321 -2.72 15.00 -27.01
N TYR A 322 -2.60 13.76 -27.48
CA TYR A 322 -1.35 13.00 -27.42
C TYR A 322 -1.21 12.02 -28.58
N VAL A 323 0.03 11.71 -28.92
CA VAL A 323 0.36 10.60 -29.84
C VAL A 323 1.26 9.62 -29.13
N MET A 324 0.81 8.37 -29.02
CA MET A 324 1.56 7.28 -28.41
C MET A 324 1.94 6.23 -29.46
N SER A 325 3.23 5.93 -29.57
CA SER A 325 3.79 4.91 -30.47
C SER A 325 4.10 3.59 -29.76
N GLN A 326 4.34 3.61 -28.45
CA GLN A 326 4.51 2.42 -27.61
C GLN A 326 3.81 2.58 -26.26
N PRO A 327 3.14 1.54 -25.75
CA PRO A 327 2.88 0.25 -26.41
C PRO A 327 1.86 0.37 -27.57
N ALA A 328 2.10 -0.35 -28.67
CA ALA A 328 1.24 -0.30 -29.87
C ALA A 328 0.01 -1.22 -29.79
N SER A 329 0.01 -2.18 -28.87
CA SER A 329 -1.08 -3.11 -28.61
C SER A 329 -1.19 -3.41 -27.12
N ASP A 330 -2.20 -4.21 -26.75
CA ASP A 330 -2.30 -4.78 -25.40
C ASP A 330 -1.01 -5.48 -24.98
N VAL A 331 -0.66 -5.34 -23.70
CA VAL A 331 0.57 -5.89 -23.11
C VAL A 331 0.20 -7.04 -22.17
N MET A 332 0.44 -8.28 -22.60
CA MET A 332 0.11 -9.49 -21.82
C MET A 332 1.27 -9.88 -20.89
N LEU A 333 1.10 -9.76 -19.57
CA LEU A 333 2.08 -10.14 -18.55
C LEU A 333 2.15 -11.66 -18.39
N ALA A 334 3.35 -12.22 -18.25
CA ALA A 334 3.49 -13.64 -17.98
C ALA A 334 2.97 -13.99 -16.57
N ALA A 335 2.77 -15.29 -16.33
CA ALA A 335 2.17 -15.78 -15.09
C ALA A 335 2.98 -15.48 -13.81
N ASN A 336 4.27 -15.12 -13.90
CA ASN A 336 5.08 -14.67 -12.76
C ASN A 336 5.73 -13.31 -13.03
N GLU A 337 5.07 -12.44 -13.81
CA GLU A 337 5.57 -11.10 -14.11
C GLU A 337 4.65 -10.03 -13.53
N VAL A 338 5.25 -9.00 -12.93
CA VAL A 338 4.55 -7.80 -12.48
C VAL A 338 4.99 -6.62 -13.33
N GLY A 339 4.02 -5.84 -13.82
CA GLY A 339 4.27 -4.64 -14.60
C GLY A 339 4.97 -3.59 -13.75
N VAL A 340 5.99 -2.96 -14.32
CA VAL A 340 6.60 -1.75 -13.74
C VAL A 340 6.69 -0.68 -14.81
N LEU A 341 6.60 0.58 -14.39
CA LEU A 341 6.83 1.70 -15.29
C LEU A 341 8.25 1.59 -15.85
N GLY A 342 8.35 1.45 -17.17
CA GLY A 342 9.61 1.38 -17.88
C GLY A 342 10.12 2.78 -18.24
N THR A 343 10.89 2.86 -19.32
CA THR A 343 11.41 4.14 -19.79
C THR A 343 10.30 4.97 -20.46
N MET A 344 10.14 6.22 -20.01
CA MET A 344 9.27 7.22 -20.65
C MET A 344 10.09 8.03 -21.66
N SER A 345 9.83 7.84 -22.95
CA SER A 345 10.43 8.62 -24.04
C SER A 345 9.42 9.64 -24.57
N TRP A 346 9.81 10.92 -24.57
CA TRP A 346 8.96 12.02 -25.01
C TRP A 346 9.40 12.52 -26.38
N LEU A 347 8.52 12.43 -27.37
CA LEU A 347 8.80 12.86 -28.73
C LEU A 347 8.59 14.37 -28.86
N ASN A 348 9.67 15.14 -29.01
CA ASN A 348 9.57 16.51 -29.50
C ASN A 348 9.23 16.45 -31.00
N THR A 349 8.06 16.92 -31.41
CA THR A 349 7.73 16.95 -32.85
C THR A 349 7.99 18.34 -33.42
N LEU A 350 9.03 18.43 -34.25
CA LEU A 350 8.88 18.95 -35.60
C LEU A 350 9.07 17.77 -36.56
N LEU A 351 8.06 16.93 -36.71
CA LEU A 351 7.90 16.15 -37.93
C LEU A 351 7.32 17.14 -38.95
N LEU A 352 8.21 17.85 -39.62
CA LEU A 352 7.90 18.34 -40.95
C LEU A 352 7.54 17.11 -41.78
N GLU A 353 6.38 17.16 -42.43
CA GLU A 353 6.13 16.34 -43.60
C GLU A 353 7.39 16.43 -44.49
N ASP A 354 7.90 15.28 -44.93
CA ASP A 354 9.13 15.08 -45.70
C ASP A 354 10.43 14.80 -44.91
N GLY A 355 10.51 13.62 -44.28
CA GLY A 355 11.60 12.66 -44.53
C GLY A 355 13.07 13.10 -44.37
N LYS A 356 13.40 14.16 -43.63
CA LYS A 356 14.79 14.56 -43.35
C LYS A 356 15.02 14.79 -41.85
N GLN A 357 15.88 13.96 -41.26
CA GLN A 357 16.45 14.17 -39.94
C GLN A 357 17.36 15.42 -39.97
N LEU A 358 17.16 16.32 -39.01
CA LEU A 358 18.18 17.32 -38.64
C LEU A 358 18.73 16.92 -37.27
N ALA A 359 19.99 16.51 -37.27
CA ALA A 359 20.80 16.42 -36.06
C ALA A 359 21.02 17.84 -35.54
N THR A 360 20.74 18.09 -34.27
CA THR A 360 21.16 19.31 -33.57
C THR A 360 22.23 18.91 -32.57
N GLU A 361 23.50 19.13 -32.96
CA GLU A 361 24.61 19.32 -32.03
C GLU A 361 24.72 20.83 -31.73
N ASP A 362 24.73 21.14 -30.44
CA ASP A 362 25.42 22.22 -29.73
C ASP A 362 25.65 23.59 -30.39
N GLY A 363 25.14 24.62 -29.69
CA GLY A 363 25.95 25.79 -29.35
C GLY A 363 25.96 26.98 -30.33
N PHE A 364 25.38 28.09 -29.86
CA PHE A 364 25.81 29.49 -30.10
C PHE A 364 26.57 29.84 -31.40
N ALA A 365 25.99 30.69 -32.25
CA ALA A 365 26.60 31.97 -32.67
C ALA A 365 25.70 32.81 -33.62
N LEU A 366 25.41 34.04 -33.15
CA LEU A 366 25.42 35.34 -33.84
C LEU A 366 24.88 35.49 -35.28
N LEU A 367 23.89 36.39 -35.36
CA LEU A 367 23.53 37.19 -36.53
C LEU A 367 24.76 37.84 -37.18
N THR A 368 24.88 37.69 -38.50
CA THR A 368 25.56 38.67 -39.37
C THR A 368 24.79 38.84 -40.68
N GLU A 369 24.47 40.11 -40.91
CA GLU A 369 23.86 40.83 -42.06
C GLU A 369 22.43 40.49 -42.51
#